data_AF-A0AAP7FIR9-F1
#
_entry.id   AF-A0AAP7FIR9-F1
#
_cell.length_a   1.000
_cell.length_b   1.000
_cell.length_c   1.000
_cell.angle_alpha   90.00
_cell.angle_beta   90.00
_cell.angle_gamma   90.00
#
_symmetry.space_group_name_H-M   'P 1'
#
loop_
_entity.id
_entity.type
_entity.pdbx_description
1 polymer ?
#
loop_
_entity_poly.entity_id
_entity_poly.type
_entity_poly.pdbx_seq_one_letter_code
_entity_poly.pdbx_strand_id
1 'polypeptide(L)'
;MGDITTFVPNASANNPDGDGRPRWYIRGLGTGDTGATTVFPLGIYADDVYLNAPIAGGGPLFDLERIEILRGPQGTLYGKNTTAGAVNVISKKPTFDTDGYGTVGFGSKNERIVTGAIGGALVDERLAGRVALYSEERDGFQSNDFDGNTYGDVNKKAIRLQFLAQLNPDLDALLKLHSRRFKGDGSNGSLPVGRYYNVGYARKNTRITGLDDVGSIPGNQIIGRNTQGLIEDGTPEDKLTLSANWLYDGWSVTVAQRRYGEWKNRNAANPTLDQTFSPQWVTDLDVSYRFDLGLTLSAGAINLFDSHPDKAKGAQLYGVPKYSITSPEGAQGAFYYTSVSYDF
;
A
#
# COMPACT_ATOMS: atom_id res chain seq x y z
N MET A 1 0.30 -3.39 0.10
CA MET A 1 -0.81 -2.80 -0.70
C MET A 1 -0.70 -1.29 -0.84
N GLY A 2 -0.35 -0.54 0.21
CA GLY A 2 -0.25 0.93 0.15
C GLY A 2 0.79 1.46 -0.86
N ASP A 3 1.87 0.71 -1.09
CA ASP A 3 2.96 1.11 -1.99
C ASP A 3 2.52 1.30 -3.45
N ILE A 4 1.41 0.67 -3.88
CA ILE A 4 0.85 0.87 -5.23
C ILE A 4 0.53 2.36 -5.48
N THR A 5 0.08 3.08 -4.46
CA THR A 5 -0.30 4.49 -4.60
C THR A 5 0.87 5.42 -4.88
N THR A 6 2.10 4.97 -4.60
CA THR A 6 3.32 5.75 -4.89
C THR A 6 3.50 5.95 -6.40
N PHE A 7 2.93 5.03 -7.20
CA PHE A 7 3.02 5.00 -8.66
C PHE A 7 1.78 5.58 -9.36
N VAL A 8 0.77 6.01 -8.60
CA VAL A 8 -0.52 6.47 -9.15
C VAL A 8 -0.66 7.97 -8.88
N PRO A 9 -0.68 8.81 -9.93
CA PRO A 9 -0.85 10.25 -9.75
C PRO A 9 -2.15 10.58 -9.03
N ASN A 10 -2.04 11.48 -8.05
CA ASN A 10 -3.17 11.92 -7.24
C ASN A 10 -3.84 10.79 -6.42
N ALA A 11 -3.06 9.78 -6.05
CA ALA A 11 -3.42 8.79 -5.04
C ALA A 11 -2.36 8.73 -3.94
N SER A 12 -2.78 8.39 -2.72
CA SER A 12 -1.90 8.09 -1.59
C SER A 12 -2.56 7.03 -0.71
N ALA A 13 -1.75 6.17 -0.10
CA ALA A 13 -2.20 5.25 0.91
C ALA A 13 -1.25 5.33 2.10
N ASN A 14 -1.80 5.72 3.25
CA ASN A 14 -1.04 5.84 4.48
C ASN A 14 -1.57 4.79 5.46
N ASN A 15 -0.70 4.24 6.30
CA ASN A 15 -1.06 3.22 7.30
C ASN A 15 -0.78 3.73 8.72
N PRO A 16 -1.48 4.80 9.18
CA PRO A 16 -1.23 5.36 10.52
C PRO A 16 -1.61 4.38 11.65
N ASP A 17 -2.42 3.36 11.35
CA ASP A 17 -2.94 2.38 12.32
C ASP A 17 -2.25 1.01 12.24
N GLY A 18 -1.11 0.91 11.54
CA GLY A 18 -0.36 -0.33 11.37
C GLY A 18 -0.57 -1.06 10.04
N ASP A 19 0.15 -2.16 9.86
CA ASP A 19 0.15 -2.95 8.63
C ASP A 19 -1.17 -3.75 8.55
N GLY A 20 -1.74 -3.85 7.35
CA GLY A 20 -3.06 -4.46 7.13
C GLY A 20 -4.28 -3.51 7.23
N ARG A 21 -4.10 -2.21 7.48
CA ARG A 21 -5.17 -1.19 7.42
C ARG A 21 -4.78 0.07 6.62
N PRO A 22 -4.54 -0.05 5.31
CA PRO A 22 -4.21 1.11 4.49
C PRO A 22 -5.39 2.08 4.36
N ARG A 23 -5.12 3.36 4.59
CA ARG A 23 -6.05 4.46 4.34
C ARG A 23 -5.79 5.02 2.96
N TRP A 24 -6.66 4.68 2.01
CA TRP A 24 -6.55 5.11 0.64
C TRP A 24 -7.18 6.50 0.44
N TYR A 25 -6.52 7.30 -0.37
CA TYR A 25 -6.99 8.60 -0.84
C TYR A 25 -6.77 8.66 -2.35
N ILE A 26 -7.79 9.11 -3.09
CA ILE A 26 -7.68 9.45 -4.51
C ILE A 26 -8.30 10.84 -4.69
N ARG A 27 -7.59 11.76 -5.34
CA ARG A 27 -8.01 13.17 -5.46
C ARG A 27 -8.25 13.87 -4.11
N GLY A 28 -7.52 13.45 -3.07
CA GLY A 28 -7.69 13.96 -1.70
C GLY A 28 -8.94 13.45 -0.99
N LEU A 29 -9.76 12.60 -1.63
CA LEU A 29 -10.93 11.98 -1.04
C LEU A 29 -10.55 10.58 -0.51
N GLY A 30 -10.78 10.38 0.78
CA GLY A 30 -10.55 9.14 1.53
C GLY A 30 -11.32 9.22 2.85
N THR A 31 -11.07 8.30 3.77
CA THR A 31 -11.61 8.42 5.13
C THR A 31 -10.48 8.37 6.16
N GLY A 32 -10.61 9.22 7.17
CA GLY A 32 -9.72 9.27 8.32
C GLY A 32 -10.17 8.38 9.48
N ASP A 33 -11.27 7.64 9.30
CA ASP A 33 -11.90 6.80 10.32
C ASP A 33 -11.65 5.31 10.06
N THR A 34 -11.44 4.57 11.15
CA THR A 34 -11.01 3.16 11.19
C THR A 34 -12.09 2.22 11.66
N GLY A 35 -13.30 2.73 11.94
CA GLY A 35 -14.43 1.92 12.35
C GLY A 35 -14.75 0.82 11.33
N ALA A 36 -15.09 -0.38 11.81
CA ALA A 36 -15.55 -1.47 10.95
C ALA A 36 -16.86 -1.12 10.21
N THR A 37 -17.59 -0.11 10.70
CA THR A 37 -18.82 0.43 10.13
C THR A 37 -18.58 1.66 9.24
N THR A 38 -17.34 2.13 9.13
CA THR A 38 -16.99 3.35 8.41
C THR A 38 -17.10 3.11 6.91
N VAL A 39 -17.82 4.00 6.23
CA VAL A 39 -17.98 3.97 4.78
C VAL A 39 -16.82 4.71 4.12
N PHE A 40 -16.05 4.02 3.29
CA PHE A 40 -14.96 4.60 2.52
C PHE A 40 -15.52 5.18 1.20
N PRO A 41 -15.06 6.37 0.74
CA PRO A 41 -15.44 6.90 -0.57
C PRO A 41 -14.72 6.18 -1.73
N LEU A 42 -13.85 5.23 -1.41
CA LEU A 42 -13.10 4.38 -2.35
C LEU A 42 -13.54 2.92 -2.21
N GLY A 43 -13.89 2.31 -3.34
CA GLY A 43 -14.24 0.89 -3.38
C GLY A 43 -13.02 0.05 -3.68
N ILE A 44 -12.76 -0.97 -2.86
CA ILE A 44 -11.70 -1.95 -3.12
C ILE A 44 -12.37 -3.24 -3.56
N TYR A 45 -11.86 -3.85 -4.62
CA TYR A 45 -12.36 -5.08 -5.21
C TYR A 45 -11.21 -6.07 -5.31
N ALA A 46 -11.52 -7.34 -5.07
CA ALA A 46 -10.64 -8.45 -5.39
C ALA A 46 -11.39 -9.38 -6.34
N ASP A 47 -10.90 -9.49 -7.57
CA ASP A 47 -11.53 -10.26 -8.64
C ASP A 47 -13.01 -9.87 -8.81
N ASP A 48 -13.27 -8.56 -8.93
CA ASP A 48 -14.59 -7.95 -9.07
C ASP A 48 -15.54 -8.11 -7.86
N VAL A 49 -15.08 -8.73 -6.77
CA VAL A 49 -15.84 -8.85 -5.53
C VAL A 49 -15.51 -7.68 -4.60
N TYR A 50 -16.56 -6.93 -4.21
CA TYR A 50 -16.43 -5.78 -3.33
C TYR A 50 -15.92 -6.17 -1.93
N LEU A 51 -14.87 -5.48 -1.48
CA LEU A 51 -14.29 -5.59 -0.16
C LEU A 51 -14.70 -4.38 0.69
N ASN A 52 -15.66 -4.60 1.59
CA ASN A 52 -16.38 -3.54 2.31
C ASN A 52 -15.64 -2.95 3.53
N ALA A 53 -14.38 -3.31 3.83
CA ALA A 53 -13.76 -2.92 5.11
C ALA A 53 -12.29 -2.45 5.00
N PRO A 54 -11.84 -1.50 5.84
CA PRO A 54 -10.44 -1.07 5.93
C PRO A 54 -9.43 -2.21 6.13
N ILE A 55 -9.86 -3.30 6.80
CA ILE A 55 -9.06 -4.52 7.02
C ILE A 55 -9.00 -5.42 5.76
N ALA A 56 -9.98 -5.31 4.88
CA ALA A 56 -10.04 -6.14 3.67
C ALA A 56 -9.01 -5.67 2.63
N GLY A 57 -8.77 -4.35 2.53
CA GLY A 57 -7.78 -3.74 1.64
C GLY A 57 -6.32 -3.84 2.08
N GLY A 58 -6.00 -4.58 3.16
CA GLY A 58 -4.63 -4.74 3.66
C GLY A 58 -4.00 -6.11 3.39
N GLY A 59 -4.60 -6.94 2.53
CA GLY A 59 -4.08 -8.27 2.22
C GLY A 59 -2.75 -8.21 1.45
N PRO A 60 -1.92 -9.27 1.54
CA PRO A 60 -0.72 -9.36 0.71
C PRO A 60 -1.11 -9.42 -0.77
N LEU A 61 -0.27 -8.80 -1.60
CA LEU A 61 -0.38 -8.82 -3.05
C LEU A 61 0.51 -9.94 -3.56
N PHE A 62 -0.07 -11.04 -4.01
CA PHE A 62 0.69 -12.18 -4.51
C PHE A 62 -0.06 -12.85 -5.66
N ASP A 63 0.72 -13.35 -6.62
CA ASP A 63 0.24 -14.06 -7.79
C ASP A 63 -0.88 -13.28 -8.52
N LEU A 64 -0.54 -12.07 -8.96
CA LEU A 64 -1.49 -11.13 -9.56
C LEU A 64 -1.32 -11.09 -11.07
N GLU A 65 -2.45 -10.95 -11.77
CA GLU A 65 -2.46 -10.62 -13.19
C GLU A 65 -2.24 -9.11 -13.36
N ARG A 66 -3.04 -8.30 -12.62
CA ARG A 66 -2.98 -6.84 -12.67
C ARG A 66 -3.72 -6.18 -11.50
N ILE A 67 -3.49 -4.88 -11.35
CA ILE A 67 -4.24 -3.99 -10.47
C ILE A 67 -4.78 -2.84 -11.31
N GLU A 68 -6.08 -2.58 -11.21
CA GLU A 68 -6.78 -1.52 -11.94
C GLU A 68 -7.16 -0.42 -10.96
N ILE A 69 -6.89 0.84 -11.29
CA ILE A 69 -7.22 1.99 -10.45
C ILE A 69 -8.03 2.99 -11.27
N LEU A 70 -9.31 3.10 -10.92
CA LEU A 70 -10.26 4.01 -11.53
C LEU A 70 -10.38 5.26 -10.67
N ARG A 71 -10.08 6.43 -11.26
CA ARG A 71 -10.08 7.71 -10.56
C ARG A 71 -11.38 8.47 -10.82
N GLY A 72 -12.01 8.99 -9.75
CA GLY A 72 -13.28 9.71 -9.81
C GLY A 72 -14.49 8.79 -9.65
N PRO A 73 -15.72 9.34 -9.62
CA PRO A 73 -16.93 8.59 -9.29
C PRO A 73 -17.13 7.36 -10.18
N GLN A 74 -17.29 6.18 -9.58
CA GLN A 74 -17.54 4.90 -10.28
C GLN A 74 -18.88 4.24 -9.90
N GLY A 75 -19.87 5.05 -9.49
CA GLY A 75 -21.14 4.55 -8.96
C GLY A 75 -21.94 3.65 -9.92
N THR A 76 -21.79 3.84 -11.24
CA THR A 76 -22.55 3.10 -12.25
C THR A 76 -22.11 1.64 -12.38
N LEU A 77 -20.80 1.38 -12.42
CA LEU A 77 -20.25 0.03 -12.65
C LEU A 77 -19.90 -0.69 -11.35
N TYR A 78 -19.50 0.06 -10.33
CA TYR A 78 -18.98 -0.50 -9.09
C TYR A 78 -19.92 -0.28 -7.88
N GLY A 79 -20.96 0.55 -8.04
CA GLY A 79 -21.98 0.75 -7.02
C GLY A 79 -21.55 1.70 -5.90
N LYS A 80 -22.14 1.51 -4.71
CA LYS A 80 -21.90 2.37 -3.54
C LYS A 80 -20.40 2.46 -3.18
N ASN A 81 -20.03 3.51 -2.46
CA ASN A 81 -18.69 3.66 -1.86
C ASN A 81 -17.55 3.88 -2.87
N THR A 82 -17.86 4.43 -4.05
CA THR A 82 -16.89 4.69 -5.13
C THR A 82 -16.89 6.14 -5.62
N THR A 83 -17.28 7.09 -4.78
CA THR A 83 -17.35 8.52 -5.13
C THR A 83 -15.98 9.11 -5.46
N ALA A 84 -14.91 8.62 -4.83
CA ALA A 84 -13.53 9.00 -5.12
C ALA A 84 -12.89 8.13 -6.23
N GLY A 85 -13.38 6.91 -6.41
CA GLY A 85 -12.78 5.92 -7.30
C GLY A 85 -13.00 4.48 -6.87
N ALA A 86 -12.35 3.58 -7.60
CA ALA A 86 -12.29 2.15 -7.30
C ALA A 86 -10.89 1.58 -7.56
N VAL A 87 -10.50 0.58 -6.78
CA VAL A 87 -9.27 -0.20 -6.96
C VAL A 87 -9.68 -1.66 -7.10
N ASN A 88 -9.31 -2.32 -8.21
CA ASN A 88 -9.61 -3.73 -8.45
C ASN A 88 -8.31 -4.52 -8.57
N VAL A 89 -8.16 -5.54 -7.73
CA VAL A 89 -6.99 -6.43 -7.76
C VAL A 89 -7.38 -7.75 -8.36
N ILE A 90 -6.72 -8.11 -9.46
CA ILE A 90 -7.08 -9.27 -10.27
C ILE A 90 -5.97 -10.30 -10.14
N SER A 91 -6.34 -11.47 -9.64
CA SER A 91 -5.45 -12.62 -9.48
C SER A 91 -5.13 -13.28 -10.82
N LYS A 92 -3.94 -13.87 -10.93
CA LYS A 92 -3.59 -14.71 -12.08
C LYS A 92 -4.44 -15.98 -12.04
N LYS A 93 -5.19 -16.24 -13.11
CA LYS A 93 -6.06 -17.43 -13.21
C LYS A 93 -5.23 -18.67 -13.59
N PRO A 94 -5.67 -19.89 -13.25
CA PRO A 94 -5.08 -21.10 -13.81
C PRO A 94 -5.17 -21.09 -15.34
N THR A 95 -4.15 -21.62 -16.00
CA THR A 95 -4.17 -21.91 -17.44
C THR A 95 -3.87 -23.40 -17.66
N PHE A 96 -4.08 -23.90 -18.86
CA PHE A 96 -3.75 -25.29 -19.19
C PHE A 96 -2.24 -25.49 -19.39
N ASP A 97 -1.50 -24.43 -19.69
CA ASP A 97 -0.05 -24.44 -19.74
C ASP A 97 0.53 -24.45 -18.32
N THR A 98 1.59 -25.23 -18.13
CA THR A 98 2.30 -25.23 -16.84
C THR A 98 3.12 -23.96 -16.72
N ASP A 99 2.87 -23.20 -15.66
CA ASP A 99 3.64 -22.01 -15.33
C ASP A 99 3.83 -21.92 -13.82
N GLY A 100 4.95 -21.33 -13.41
CA GLY A 100 5.18 -21.07 -12.01
C GLY A 100 6.27 -20.06 -11.74
N TYR A 101 6.31 -19.62 -10.49
CA TYR A 101 7.41 -18.83 -9.99
C TYR A 101 7.65 -19.07 -8.50
N GLY A 102 8.87 -18.82 -8.07
CA GLY A 102 9.24 -18.78 -6.67
C GLY A 102 10.17 -17.61 -6.40
N THR A 103 9.89 -16.86 -5.34
CA THR A 103 10.71 -15.72 -4.89
C THR A 103 11.00 -15.83 -3.41
N VAL A 104 12.27 -15.66 -3.06
CA VAL A 104 12.72 -15.51 -1.66
C VAL A 104 13.41 -14.15 -1.54
N GLY A 105 12.99 -13.36 -0.55
CA GLY A 105 13.52 -12.05 -0.26
C GLY A 105 14.01 -11.93 1.18
N PHE A 106 15.08 -11.17 1.37
CA PHE A 106 15.63 -10.80 2.66
C PHE A 106 15.80 -9.30 2.71
N GLY A 107 15.52 -8.67 3.85
CA GLY A 107 15.65 -7.23 3.98
C GLY A 107 15.97 -6.74 5.38
N SER A 108 16.02 -5.41 5.51
CA SER A 108 16.18 -4.72 6.78
C SER A 108 15.19 -5.23 7.83
N LYS A 109 15.57 -5.15 9.12
CA LYS A 109 14.72 -5.54 10.27
C LYS A 109 14.37 -7.03 10.23
N ASN A 110 15.37 -7.83 9.84
CA ASN A 110 15.30 -9.28 9.69
C ASN A 110 14.13 -9.73 8.80
N GLU A 111 13.73 -8.92 7.80
CA GLU A 111 12.62 -9.27 6.92
C GLU A 111 12.94 -10.53 6.14
N ARG A 112 11.95 -11.42 6.06
CA ARG A 112 11.96 -12.62 5.22
C ARG A 112 10.64 -12.69 4.49
N ILE A 113 10.70 -12.70 3.17
CA ILE A 113 9.53 -12.87 2.31
C ILE A 113 9.72 -14.11 1.45
N VAL A 114 8.68 -14.93 1.38
CA VAL A 114 8.59 -16.07 0.47
C VAL A 114 7.27 -15.96 -0.28
N THR A 115 7.34 -15.92 -1.59
CA THR A 115 6.16 -15.95 -2.45
C THR A 115 6.36 -16.95 -3.57
N GLY A 116 5.27 -17.52 -4.06
CA GLY A 116 5.36 -18.38 -5.22
C GLY A 116 4.01 -18.89 -5.64
N ALA A 117 3.94 -19.34 -6.87
CA ALA A 117 2.76 -19.99 -7.40
C ALA A 117 3.15 -21.01 -8.44
N ILE A 118 2.30 -22.01 -8.62
CA ILE A 118 2.40 -22.98 -9.71
C ILE A 118 0.99 -23.32 -10.17
N GLY A 119 0.81 -23.40 -11.48
CA GLY A 119 -0.42 -23.82 -12.10
C GLY A 119 -0.20 -24.58 -13.40
N GLY A 120 -1.27 -25.16 -13.90
CA GLY A 120 -1.29 -25.95 -15.14
C GLY A 120 -2.50 -26.86 -15.23
N ALA A 121 -2.55 -27.67 -16.29
CA ALA A 121 -3.57 -28.70 -16.46
C ALA A 121 -3.50 -29.77 -15.36
N LEU A 122 -4.64 -30.04 -14.72
CA LEU A 122 -4.89 -31.22 -13.89
C LEU A 122 -5.54 -32.34 -14.72
N VAL A 123 -6.37 -31.94 -15.69
CA VAL A 123 -6.92 -32.78 -16.76
C VAL A 123 -6.85 -31.97 -18.04
N ASP A 124 -6.18 -32.51 -19.06
CA ASP A 124 -5.93 -31.85 -20.34
C ASP A 124 -7.21 -31.23 -20.90
N GLU A 125 -7.14 -29.93 -21.20
CA GLU A 125 -8.21 -29.12 -21.80
C GLU A 125 -9.57 -29.16 -21.07
N ARG A 126 -9.60 -29.59 -19.80
CA ARG A 126 -10.86 -29.70 -19.01
C ARG A 126 -10.77 -29.11 -17.62
N LEU A 127 -9.66 -29.33 -16.93
CA LEU A 127 -9.46 -28.83 -15.58
C LEU A 127 -8.04 -28.32 -15.40
N ALA A 128 -7.89 -27.04 -15.05
CA ALA A 128 -6.64 -26.44 -14.65
C ALA A 128 -6.66 -26.06 -13.17
N GLY A 129 -5.50 -26.15 -12.53
CA GLY A 129 -5.30 -25.82 -11.12
C GLY A 129 -4.23 -24.76 -10.96
N ARG A 130 -4.35 -23.95 -9.90
CA ARG A 130 -3.27 -23.04 -9.47
C ARG A 130 -3.23 -22.95 -7.95
N VAL A 131 -2.05 -23.10 -7.38
CA VAL A 131 -1.76 -22.83 -5.96
C VAL A 131 -0.79 -21.66 -5.86
N ALA A 132 -1.09 -20.73 -4.97
CA ALA A 132 -0.24 -19.58 -4.68
C ALA A 132 -0.06 -19.43 -3.17
N LEU A 133 1.15 -19.06 -2.76
CA LEU A 133 1.58 -18.98 -1.38
C LEU A 133 2.28 -17.64 -1.13
N TYR A 134 2.10 -17.13 0.08
CA TYR A 134 2.77 -15.93 0.57
C TYR A 134 3.10 -16.10 2.05
N SER A 135 4.33 -15.76 2.42
CA SER A 135 4.78 -15.63 3.81
C SER A 135 5.67 -14.41 3.94
N GLU A 136 5.45 -13.61 4.96
CA GLU A 136 6.26 -12.45 5.31
C GLU A 136 6.42 -12.41 6.82
N GLU A 137 7.66 -12.26 7.28
CA GLU A 137 8.02 -12.05 8.68
C GLU A 137 9.02 -10.90 8.76
N ARG A 138 8.79 -9.92 9.64
CA ARG A 138 9.67 -8.75 9.85
C ARG A 138 9.57 -8.23 11.28
N ASP A 139 10.70 -7.81 11.84
CA ASP A 139 10.75 -7.19 13.16
C ASP A 139 10.18 -5.76 13.15
N GLY A 140 9.72 -5.32 14.33
CA GLY A 140 9.23 -3.97 14.53
C GLY A 140 10.31 -2.89 14.41
N PHE A 141 9.90 -1.68 14.01
CA PHE A 141 10.78 -0.53 13.78
C PHE A 141 10.55 0.60 14.80
N GLN A 142 9.49 0.54 15.62
CA GLN A 142 9.22 1.50 16.68
C GLN A 142 9.71 0.95 18.01
N SER A 143 10.52 1.70 18.74
CA SER A 143 10.91 1.36 20.12
C SER A 143 10.13 2.21 21.11
N ASN A 144 9.67 1.58 22.19
CA ASN A 144 9.17 2.29 23.35
C ASN A 144 10.33 2.58 24.31
N ASP A 145 10.70 3.85 24.44
CA ASP A 145 11.82 4.26 25.29
C ASP A 145 11.58 4.03 26.80
N PHE A 146 10.34 3.77 27.22
CA PHE A 146 10.00 3.48 28.61
C PHE A 146 10.35 2.04 29.04
N ASP A 147 9.99 1.06 28.21
CA ASP A 147 10.12 -0.38 28.54
C ASP A 147 11.06 -1.15 27.60
N GLY A 148 11.54 -0.52 26.53
CA GLY A 148 12.42 -1.12 25.53
C GLY A 148 11.72 -2.05 24.53
N ASN A 149 10.39 -2.20 24.60
CA ASN A 149 9.65 -3.06 23.68
C ASN A 149 9.63 -2.48 22.26
N THR A 150 9.60 -3.36 21.27
CA THR A 150 9.50 -3.00 19.85
C THR A 150 8.09 -3.25 19.31
N TYR A 151 7.60 -2.33 18.48
CA TYR A 151 6.32 -2.38 17.78
C TYR A 151 6.54 -2.14 16.28
N GLY A 152 5.60 -2.57 15.44
CA GLY A 152 5.71 -2.52 13.99
C GLY A 152 6.01 -3.86 13.33
N ASP A 153 5.87 -4.98 14.05
CA ASP A 153 6.19 -6.30 13.51
C ASP A 153 5.16 -6.76 12.48
N VAL A 154 5.60 -7.59 11.54
CA VAL A 154 4.75 -8.14 10.48
C VAL A 154 4.89 -9.65 10.48
N ASN A 155 3.76 -10.36 10.55
CA ASN A 155 3.66 -11.79 10.29
C ASN A 155 2.41 -12.10 9.46
N LYS A 156 2.60 -12.25 8.15
CA LYS A 156 1.55 -12.58 7.19
C LYS A 156 1.77 -13.96 6.60
N LYS A 157 0.71 -14.75 6.51
CA LYS A 157 0.68 -16.00 5.75
C LYS A 157 -0.60 -16.05 4.92
N ALA A 158 -0.48 -16.35 3.64
CA ALA A 158 -1.64 -16.53 2.78
C ALA A 158 -1.44 -17.69 1.81
N ILE A 159 -2.56 -18.35 1.51
CA ILE A 159 -2.65 -19.38 0.48
C ILE A 159 -3.89 -19.11 -0.37
N ARG A 160 -3.76 -19.33 -1.67
CA ARG A 160 -4.87 -19.30 -2.61
C ARG A 160 -4.82 -20.54 -3.50
N LEU A 161 -5.98 -21.19 -3.61
CA LEU A 161 -6.22 -22.31 -4.52
C LEU A 161 -7.26 -21.87 -5.54
N GLN A 162 -7.02 -22.20 -6.80
CA GLN A 162 -7.94 -21.92 -7.90
C GLN A 162 -8.08 -23.15 -8.79
N PHE A 163 -9.30 -23.41 -9.25
CA PHE A 163 -9.62 -24.47 -10.19
C PHE A 163 -10.48 -23.91 -11.30
N LEU A 164 -9.98 -23.98 -12.54
CA LEU A 164 -10.70 -23.58 -13.74
C LEU A 164 -11.16 -24.83 -14.46
N ALA A 165 -12.47 -25.02 -14.58
CA ALA A 165 -13.07 -26.11 -15.32
C ALA A 165 -13.69 -25.58 -16.61
N GLN A 166 -13.23 -26.09 -17.75
CA GLN A 166 -13.90 -25.90 -19.03
C GLN A 166 -14.97 -26.98 -19.15
N LEU A 167 -16.21 -26.63 -18.82
CA LEU A 167 -17.33 -27.57 -18.79
C LEU A 167 -17.75 -27.97 -20.20
N ASN A 168 -17.63 -27.04 -21.15
CA ASN A 168 -17.79 -27.21 -22.60
C ASN A 168 -17.12 -26.01 -23.33
N PRO A 169 -17.10 -25.96 -24.68
CA PRO A 169 -16.42 -24.89 -25.42
C PRO A 169 -16.89 -23.46 -25.12
N ASP A 170 -18.10 -23.28 -24.57
CA ASP A 170 -18.71 -21.97 -24.32
C ASP A 170 -18.87 -21.65 -22.82
N LEU A 171 -18.46 -22.56 -21.92
CA LEU A 171 -18.70 -22.45 -20.49
C LEU A 171 -17.49 -22.83 -19.64
N ASP A 172 -16.95 -21.83 -18.97
CA ASP A 172 -15.93 -21.98 -17.94
C ASP A 172 -16.51 -21.76 -16.54
N ALA A 173 -16.02 -22.51 -15.57
CA ALA A 173 -16.31 -22.34 -14.15
C ALA A 173 -15.01 -22.19 -13.35
N LEU A 174 -14.88 -21.12 -12.57
CA LEU A 174 -13.74 -20.85 -11.71
C LEU A 174 -14.13 -20.99 -10.23
N LEU A 175 -13.55 -21.97 -9.54
CA LEU A 175 -13.60 -22.07 -8.09
C LEU A 175 -12.34 -21.44 -7.49
N LYS A 176 -12.51 -20.59 -6.48
CA LYS A 176 -11.42 -19.93 -5.77
C LYS A 176 -11.59 -20.09 -4.26
N LEU A 177 -10.54 -20.58 -3.62
CA LEU A 177 -10.44 -20.70 -2.17
C LEU A 177 -9.23 -19.89 -1.71
N HIS A 178 -9.40 -19.08 -0.67
CA HIS A 178 -8.31 -18.28 -0.12
C HIS A 178 -8.33 -18.36 1.40
N SER A 179 -7.15 -18.39 2.01
CA SER A 179 -6.98 -18.29 3.46
C SER A 179 -5.82 -17.35 3.74
N ARG A 180 -6.02 -16.47 4.71
CA ARG A 180 -4.98 -15.54 5.16
C ARG A 180 -4.97 -15.48 6.68
N ARG A 181 -3.77 -15.43 7.23
CA ARG A 181 -3.50 -15.19 8.65
C ARG A 181 -2.59 -13.98 8.75
N PHE A 182 -2.96 -13.04 9.60
CA PHE A 182 -2.15 -11.89 9.95
C PHE A 182 -1.99 -11.83 11.46
N LYS A 183 -0.75 -11.68 11.91
CA LYS A 183 -0.36 -11.38 13.29
C LYS A 183 0.70 -10.29 13.20
N GLY A 184 0.58 -9.23 13.97
CA GLY A 184 1.51 -8.11 13.94
C GLY A 184 0.84 -6.84 14.44
N ASP A 185 1.64 -5.89 14.90
CA ASP A 185 1.18 -4.70 15.62
C ASP A 185 1.53 -3.35 14.96
N GLY A 186 2.11 -3.30 13.75
CA GLY A 186 2.32 -2.03 13.05
C GLY A 186 2.88 -2.07 11.62
N SER A 187 3.25 -0.89 11.06
CA SER A 187 3.00 -0.38 9.69
C SER A 187 3.82 -0.89 8.48
N ASN A 188 3.44 -0.43 7.27
CA ASN A 188 3.79 -0.93 5.92
C ASN A 188 5.17 -1.57 5.70
N GLY A 189 5.18 -2.56 4.82
CA GLY A 189 6.30 -2.94 3.96
C GLY A 189 5.76 -3.92 2.93
N SER A 190 6.01 -3.68 1.66
CA SER A 190 5.88 -4.72 0.65
C SER A 190 6.94 -4.46 -0.42
N LEU A 191 7.65 -5.51 -0.83
CA LEU A 191 8.59 -5.43 -1.94
C LEU A 191 7.83 -5.08 -3.23
N PRO A 192 8.19 -3.99 -3.95
CA PRO A 192 7.62 -3.71 -5.25
C PRO A 192 8.16 -4.73 -6.25
N VAL A 193 7.28 -5.60 -6.77
CA VAL A 193 7.61 -6.53 -7.87
C VAL A 193 6.99 -5.97 -9.14
N GLY A 194 7.82 -5.43 -10.04
CA GLY A 194 7.37 -5.03 -11.37
C GLY A 194 8.13 -3.85 -11.97
N ARG A 195 7.94 -3.65 -13.28
CA ARG A 195 8.70 -2.72 -14.10
C ARG A 195 7.78 -1.60 -14.60
N TYR A 196 8.03 -0.35 -14.19
CA TYR A 196 7.11 0.76 -14.47
C TYR A 196 7.82 2.09 -14.74
N TYR A 197 7.22 2.90 -15.62
CA TYR A 197 7.65 4.26 -15.96
C TYR A 197 6.56 5.23 -15.57
N ASN A 198 6.88 6.26 -14.78
CA ASN A 198 5.91 7.24 -14.32
C ASN A 198 6.53 8.64 -14.24
N VAL A 199 5.84 9.60 -14.83
CA VAL A 199 6.01 11.01 -14.50
C VAL A 199 4.67 11.48 -13.96
N GLY A 200 4.66 11.90 -12.71
CA GLY A 200 3.45 12.29 -12.01
C GLY A 200 3.65 13.60 -11.27
N TYR A 201 2.80 14.58 -11.54
CA TYR A 201 2.65 15.76 -10.70
C TYR A 201 1.21 15.82 -10.19
N ALA A 202 1.06 15.97 -8.87
CA ALA A 202 -0.22 16.18 -8.24
C ALA A 202 -0.15 17.46 -7.40
N ARG A 203 -1.15 18.32 -7.55
CA ARG A 203 -1.36 19.47 -6.68
C ARG A 203 -2.77 19.39 -6.09
N LYS A 204 -2.86 19.47 -4.78
CA LYS A 204 -4.10 19.51 -4.02
C LYS A 204 -4.39 20.96 -3.63
N ASN A 205 -5.65 21.36 -3.76
CA ASN A 205 -6.17 22.60 -3.20
C ASN A 205 -7.53 22.29 -2.59
N THR A 206 -7.54 21.87 -1.33
CA THR A 206 -8.75 21.49 -0.60
C THR A 206 -9.00 22.53 0.46
N ARG A 207 -10.21 23.11 0.42
CA ARG A 207 -10.66 24.11 1.38
C ARG A 207 -12.07 23.80 1.85
N ILE A 208 -12.29 23.87 3.14
CA ILE A 208 -13.63 23.79 3.74
C ILE A 208 -14.30 25.14 3.49
N THR A 209 -15.33 25.16 2.65
CA THR A 209 -16.04 26.37 2.24
C THR A 209 -17.13 26.80 3.22
N GLY A 210 -17.56 25.89 4.10
CA GLY A 210 -18.56 26.12 5.14
C GLY A 210 -18.66 24.90 6.04
N LEU A 211 -19.08 25.13 7.28
CA LEU A 211 -19.43 24.07 8.24
C LEU A 211 -20.87 24.31 8.66
N ASP A 212 -21.72 23.31 8.47
CA ASP A 212 -23.10 23.39 8.93
C ASP A 212 -23.14 23.31 10.46
N ASP A 213 -23.93 24.20 11.07
CA ASP A 213 -24.19 24.16 12.51
C ASP A 213 -25.17 23.04 12.79
N VAL A 214 -24.65 21.95 13.34
CA VAL A 214 -25.41 20.74 13.72
C VAL A 214 -25.85 20.75 15.18
N GLY A 215 -25.80 21.93 15.83
CA GLY A 215 -26.13 22.11 17.23
C GLY A 215 -24.93 21.90 18.14
N SER A 216 -24.77 22.81 19.11
CA SER A 216 -23.66 22.80 20.05
C SER A 216 -23.86 21.73 21.14
N ILE A 217 -22.95 20.76 21.22
CA ILE A 217 -22.56 20.23 22.54
C ILE A 217 -21.69 21.33 23.16
N PRO A 218 -22.04 21.91 24.33
CA PRO A 218 -21.25 22.98 24.94
C PRO A 218 -19.77 22.56 25.06
N GLY A 219 -18.89 23.29 24.36
CA GLY A 219 -17.45 23.06 24.36
C GLY A 219 -16.86 22.26 23.19
N ASN A 220 -17.66 21.65 22.30
CA ASN A 220 -17.15 20.82 21.19
C ASN A 220 -17.75 21.19 19.83
N GLN A 221 -16.90 21.50 18.84
CA GLN A 221 -17.25 21.45 17.42
C GLN A 221 -17.12 20.01 16.92
N ILE A 222 -18.11 19.50 16.17
CA ILE A 222 -18.04 18.14 15.59
C ILE A 222 -16.83 18.01 14.65
N ILE A 223 -16.57 19.04 13.84
CA ILE A 223 -15.36 19.14 13.01
C ILE A 223 -14.48 20.28 13.55
N GLY A 224 -13.65 19.95 14.54
CA GLY A 224 -12.71 20.89 15.15
C GLY A 224 -11.46 21.19 14.31
N ARG A 225 -10.62 22.12 14.78
CA ARG A 225 -9.43 22.62 14.06
C ARG A 225 -8.48 21.54 13.56
N ASN A 226 -8.23 20.51 14.37
CA ASN A 226 -7.36 19.39 13.98
C ASN A 226 -7.96 18.62 12.79
N THR A 227 -9.26 18.27 12.86
CA THR A 227 -9.97 17.60 11.76
C THR A 227 -10.00 18.44 10.49
N GLN A 228 -10.21 19.75 10.60
CA GLN A 228 -10.11 20.68 9.46
C GLN A 228 -8.69 20.68 8.88
N GLY A 229 -7.67 20.74 9.74
CA GLY A 229 -6.25 20.66 9.37
C GLY A 229 -5.91 19.36 8.65
N LEU A 230 -6.41 18.20 9.10
CA LEU A 230 -6.21 16.92 8.43
C LEU A 230 -6.79 16.91 7.00
N ILE A 231 -7.90 17.60 6.78
CA ILE A 231 -8.57 17.70 5.48
C ILE A 231 -7.83 18.67 4.55
N GLU A 232 -7.49 19.86 5.04
CA GLU A 232 -6.89 20.93 4.23
C GLU A 232 -5.38 20.74 4.07
N ASP A 233 -4.65 20.65 5.19
CA ASP A 233 -3.19 20.82 5.25
C ASP A 233 -2.42 19.54 5.63
N GLY A 234 -3.11 18.50 6.10
CA GLY A 234 -2.51 17.29 6.68
C GLY A 234 -1.78 16.40 5.68
N THR A 235 -1.86 16.72 4.40
CA THR A 235 -1.13 16.07 3.31
C THR A 235 -0.40 17.15 2.50
N PRO A 236 0.79 16.88 1.98
CA PRO A 236 1.52 17.82 1.12
C PRO A 236 0.66 18.41 0.01
N GLU A 237 0.74 19.73 -0.18
CA GLU A 237 -0.01 20.43 -1.23
C GLU A 237 0.42 19.98 -2.63
N ASP A 238 1.71 19.70 -2.80
CA ASP A 238 2.28 19.23 -4.05
C ASP A 238 3.05 17.93 -3.85
N LYS A 239 2.96 17.05 -4.84
CA LYS A 239 3.72 15.81 -4.93
C LYS A 239 4.26 15.68 -6.35
N LEU A 240 5.57 15.50 -6.46
CA LEU A 240 6.25 15.16 -7.70
C LEU A 240 6.78 13.73 -7.60
N THR A 241 6.45 12.89 -8.57
CA THR A 241 7.02 11.56 -8.77
C THR A 241 7.70 11.53 -10.13
N LEU A 242 8.98 11.17 -10.13
CA LEU A 242 9.77 10.87 -11.32
C LEU A 242 10.27 9.44 -11.19
N SER A 243 9.92 8.55 -12.10
CA SER A 243 10.52 7.22 -12.16
C SER A 243 11.07 6.90 -13.54
N ALA A 244 12.23 6.25 -13.54
CA ALA A 244 12.89 5.76 -14.72
C ALA A 244 13.18 4.27 -14.54
N ASN A 245 12.97 3.49 -15.59
CA ASN A 245 13.39 2.10 -15.65
C ASN A 245 14.31 1.88 -16.86
N TRP A 246 15.54 1.48 -16.59
CA TRP A 246 16.53 1.21 -17.61
C TRP A 246 16.70 -0.29 -17.79
N LEU A 247 16.71 -0.73 -19.04
CA LEU A 247 16.76 -2.14 -19.40
C LEU A 247 17.78 -2.38 -20.46
N TYR A 248 18.70 -3.28 -20.15
CA TYR A 248 19.78 -3.56 -21.06
C TYR A 248 20.38 -4.92 -20.74
N ASP A 249 20.34 -5.84 -21.72
CA ASP A 249 21.05 -7.12 -21.67
C ASP A 249 20.85 -7.90 -20.36
N GLY A 250 19.58 -8.17 -20.01
CA GLY A 250 19.21 -8.85 -18.77
C GLY A 250 19.16 -7.95 -17.52
N TRP A 251 19.78 -6.77 -17.54
CA TRP A 251 19.68 -5.81 -16.45
C TRP A 251 18.36 -5.04 -16.48
N SER A 252 17.81 -4.81 -15.30
CA SER A 252 16.72 -3.88 -15.02
C SER A 252 17.13 -2.98 -13.86
N VAL A 253 17.16 -1.66 -14.08
CA VAL A 253 17.42 -0.68 -13.03
C VAL A 253 16.22 0.23 -12.93
N THR A 254 15.57 0.26 -11.78
CA THR A 254 14.46 1.18 -11.50
C THR A 254 14.90 2.21 -10.50
N VAL A 255 14.69 3.49 -10.82
CA VAL A 255 14.86 4.61 -9.89
C VAL A 255 13.54 5.34 -9.79
N ALA A 256 13.06 5.58 -8.57
CA ALA A 256 11.91 6.43 -8.31
C ALA A 256 12.28 7.55 -7.35
N GLN A 257 12.17 8.79 -7.80
CA GLN A 257 12.35 9.99 -7.00
C GLN A 257 10.98 10.60 -6.69
N ARG A 258 10.73 10.83 -5.41
CA ARG A 258 9.49 11.44 -4.92
C ARG A 258 9.82 12.70 -4.13
N ARG A 259 9.19 13.82 -4.46
CA ARG A 259 9.19 15.05 -3.66
C ARG A 259 7.80 15.27 -3.10
N TYR A 260 7.71 15.33 -1.79
CA TYR A 260 6.55 15.81 -1.06
C TYR A 260 6.77 17.27 -0.70
N GLY A 261 5.80 18.13 -1.01
CA GLY A 261 5.74 19.51 -0.57
C GLY A 261 5.58 19.63 0.95
N GLU A 262 5.49 20.88 1.41
CA GLU A 262 5.20 21.19 2.81
C GLU A 262 3.80 20.68 3.22
N TRP A 263 3.66 20.27 4.48
CA TRP A 263 2.35 19.99 5.08
C TRP A 263 2.31 20.49 6.54
N LYS A 264 1.10 20.56 7.12
CA LYS A 264 0.90 21.10 8.47
C LYS A 264 0.05 20.17 9.33
N ASN A 265 0.43 20.06 10.60
CA ASN A 265 -0.46 19.54 11.63
C ASN A 265 -0.99 20.72 12.47
N ARG A 266 -2.31 20.86 12.49
CA ARG A 266 -2.99 21.83 13.36
C ARG A 266 -3.27 21.19 14.72
N ASN A 267 -2.87 21.83 15.80
CA ASN A 267 -3.23 21.42 17.15
C ASN A 267 -4.74 21.62 17.37
N ALA A 268 -5.34 20.71 18.13
CA ALA A 268 -6.79 20.72 18.36
C ALA A 268 -7.29 21.96 19.11
N ALA A 269 -6.46 22.53 19.99
CA ALA A 269 -6.87 23.61 20.89
C ALA A 269 -6.01 24.88 20.77
N ASN A 270 -4.72 24.77 20.49
CA ASN A 270 -3.80 25.91 20.53
C ASN A 270 -3.09 26.15 19.18
N PRO A 271 -3.47 27.20 18.42
CA PRO A 271 -2.83 27.55 17.15
C PRO A 271 -1.31 27.76 17.23
N THR A 272 -0.78 28.16 18.38
CA THR A 272 0.67 28.39 18.52
C THR A 272 1.48 27.09 18.55
N LEU A 273 0.80 25.95 18.72
CA LEU A 273 1.38 24.61 18.64
C LEU A 273 1.21 23.97 17.26
N ASP A 274 0.66 24.70 16.28
CA ASP A 274 0.60 24.23 14.90
C ASP A 274 2.03 24.04 14.37
N GLN A 275 2.29 22.91 13.71
CA GLN A 275 3.60 22.59 13.16
C GLN A 275 3.53 22.43 11.65
N THR A 276 4.36 23.19 10.97
CA THR A 276 4.74 22.99 9.57
C THR A 276 5.90 22.00 9.48
N PHE A 277 5.82 21.06 8.55
CA PHE A 277 6.87 20.10 8.23
C PHE A 277 7.45 20.39 6.85
N SER A 278 8.77 20.37 6.77
CA SER A 278 9.52 20.72 5.56
C SER A 278 9.26 19.75 4.41
N PRO A 279 9.43 20.20 3.15
CA PRO A 279 9.39 19.30 1.99
C PRO A 279 10.39 18.16 2.13
N GLN A 280 9.99 16.96 1.70
CA GLN A 280 10.79 15.74 1.82
C GLN A 280 11.05 15.13 0.45
N TRP A 281 12.31 14.76 0.21
CA TRP A 281 12.70 13.94 -0.94
C TRP A 281 12.94 12.50 -0.52
N VAL A 282 12.44 11.56 -1.30
CA VAL A 282 12.63 10.13 -1.11
C VAL A 282 13.04 9.49 -2.43
N THR A 283 14.05 8.63 -2.35
CA THR A 283 14.62 7.93 -3.49
C THR A 283 14.47 6.44 -3.27
N ASP A 284 13.88 5.74 -4.24
CA ASP A 284 13.89 4.29 -4.29
C ASP A 284 14.76 3.83 -5.45
N LEU A 285 15.48 2.74 -5.23
CA LEU A 285 16.36 2.12 -6.22
C LEU A 285 16.11 0.62 -6.20
N ASP A 286 15.96 0.01 -7.36
CA ASP A 286 16.02 -1.43 -7.57
C ASP A 286 16.99 -1.71 -8.71
N VAL A 287 17.86 -2.70 -8.51
CA VAL A 287 18.76 -3.21 -9.54
C VAL A 287 18.57 -4.71 -9.59
N SER A 288 18.22 -5.22 -10.76
CA SER A 288 18.01 -6.64 -10.98
C SER A 288 18.68 -7.12 -12.26
N TYR A 289 19.05 -8.39 -12.26
CA TYR A 289 19.60 -9.08 -13.42
C TYR A 289 18.86 -10.40 -13.64
N ARG A 290 18.32 -10.57 -14.84
CA ARG A 290 17.65 -11.79 -15.28
C ARG A 290 18.60 -12.61 -16.15
N PHE A 291 18.85 -13.84 -15.71
CA PHE A 291 19.56 -14.86 -16.46
C PHE A 291 18.62 -15.56 -17.44
N ASP A 292 19.16 -16.09 -18.53
CA ASP A 292 18.39 -16.82 -19.55
C ASP A 292 17.68 -18.07 -19.02
N LEU A 293 18.15 -18.60 -17.89
CA LEU A 293 17.56 -19.74 -17.20
C LEU A 293 16.30 -19.39 -16.40
N GLY A 294 15.75 -18.18 -16.50
CA GLY A 294 14.57 -17.75 -15.74
C GLY A 294 14.85 -17.31 -14.29
N LEU A 295 16.12 -17.34 -13.88
CA LEU A 295 16.57 -16.82 -12.58
C LEU A 295 16.69 -15.30 -12.65
N THR A 296 16.18 -14.58 -11.64
CA THR A 296 16.39 -13.15 -11.45
C THR A 296 16.99 -12.89 -10.07
N LEU A 297 18.07 -12.12 -10.02
CA LEU A 297 18.66 -11.62 -8.78
C LEU A 297 18.37 -10.13 -8.67
N SER A 298 17.89 -9.67 -7.53
CA SER A 298 17.60 -8.26 -7.28
C SER A 298 18.24 -7.78 -5.99
N ALA A 299 18.66 -6.52 -5.98
CA ALA A 299 19.06 -5.77 -4.81
C ALA A 299 18.47 -4.37 -4.91
N GLY A 300 17.83 -3.91 -3.83
CA GLY A 300 17.13 -2.64 -3.85
C GLY A 300 17.08 -1.96 -2.49
N ALA A 301 16.63 -0.72 -2.53
CA ALA A 301 16.40 0.12 -1.37
C ALA A 301 15.16 0.99 -1.59
N ILE A 302 14.23 0.94 -0.65
CA ILE A 302 13.15 1.92 -0.51
C ILE A 302 13.67 2.98 0.45
N ASN A 303 13.50 4.26 0.09
CA ASN A 303 14.10 5.37 0.84
C ASN A 303 15.62 5.20 1.04
N LEU A 304 16.35 5.02 -0.07
CA LEU A 304 17.79 4.74 -0.16
C LEU A 304 18.66 5.60 0.77
N PHE A 305 18.30 6.87 0.95
CA PHE A 305 19.05 7.87 1.72
C PHE A 305 18.54 8.08 3.15
N ASP A 306 17.67 7.20 3.66
CA ASP A 306 17.15 7.28 5.03
C ASP A 306 16.49 8.64 5.35
N SER A 307 15.75 9.17 4.37
CA SER A 307 15.06 10.45 4.49
C SER A 307 13.92 10.35 5.50
N HIS A 308 13.86 11.30 6.42
CA HIS A 308 12.84 11.35 7.46
C HIS A 308 12.13 12.70 7.47
N PRO A 309 10.84 12.73 7.86
CA PRO A 309 10.15 13.99 8.12
C PRO A 309 10.76 14.70 9.34
N ASP A 310 10.47 16.00 9.47
CA ASP A 310 10.82 16.74 10.69
C ASP A 310 10.19 16.06 11.91
N LYS A 311 10.91 16.06 13.04
CA LYS A 311 10.40 15.52 14.30
C LYS A 311 9.23 16.37 14.80
N ALA A 312 8.25 15.73 15.42
CA ALA A 312 7.14 16.45 16.05
C ALA A 312 7.64 17.31 17.22
N LYS A 313 7.20 18.57 17.31
CA LYS A 313 7.52 19.52 18.38
C LYS A 313 6.51 19.38 19.53
N GLY A 314 6.98 19.41 20.78
CA GLY A 314 6.14 19.35 21.98
C GLY A 314 6.67 18.36 23.03
N ALA A 315 6.01 18.26 24.18
CA ALA A 315 6.36 17.28 25.21
C ALA A 315 6.19 15.86 24.65
N GLN A 316 7.31 15.18 24.40
CA GLN A 316 7.33 13.75 24.14
C GLN A 316 7.12 13.03 25.47
N LEU A 317 5.87 13.04 25.94
CA LEU A 317 5.41 12.08 26.95
C LEU A 317 5.58 10.68 26.36
N TYR A 318 5.84 9.70 27.22
CA TYR A 318 5.98 8.30 26.85
C TYR A 318 4.86 7.86 25.89
N GLY A 319 5.23 7.30 24.73
CA GLY A 319 4.27 6.80 23.74
C GLY A 319 3.81 7.78 22.66
N VAL A 320 4.30 9.04 22.62
CA VAL A 320 4.02 9.97 21.52
C VAL A 320 4.98 9.72 20.33
N PRO A 321 4.48 9.52 19.09
CA PRO A 321 5.32 9.30 17.92
C PRO A 321 6.37 10.41 17.71
N LYS A 322 7.63 10.02 17.56
CA LYS A 322 8.79 10.91 17.33
C LYS A 322 8.67 11.74 16.05
N TYR A 323 7.98 11.19 15.06
CA TYR A 323 7.73 11.76 13.74
C TYR A 323 6.23 11.91 13.52
N SER A 324 5.83 12.82 12.62
CA SER A 324 4.42 13.02 12.30
C SER A 324 3.76 11.74 11.77
N ILE A 325 2.63 11.35 12.34
CA ILE A 325 1.78 10.25 11.85
C ILE A 325 1.10 10.56 10.51
N THR A 326 1.08 11.84 10.12
CA THR A 326 0.56 12.31 8.82
C THR A 326 1.65 12.39 7.75
N SER A 327 2.90 12.04 8.09
CA SER A 327 3.99 12.01 7.11
C SER A 327 3.65 11.06 5.95
N PRO A 328 3.89 11.47 4.70
CA PRO A 328 3.65 10.63 3.52
C PRO A 328 4.46 9.33 3.46
N GLU A 329 5.68 9.31 3.99
CA GLU A 329 6.58 8.12 3.99
C GLU A 329 6.75 7.52 5.39
N GLY A 330 6.14 8.14 6.40
CA GLY A 330 6.17 7.66 7.78
C GLY A 330 7.56 7.75 8.43
N ALA A 331 7.72 7.00 9.53
CA ALA A 331 8.90 7.00 10.39
C ALA A 331 9.88 5.83 10.12
N GLN A 332 9.70 5.11 9.01
CA GLN A 332 10.33 3.80 8.82
C GLN A 332 11.79 3.87 8.36
N GLY A 333 12.21 5.02 7.81
CA GLY A 333 13.57 5.21 7.31
C GLY A 333 13.86 4.35 6.07
N ALA A 334 15.14 4.04 5.88
CA ALA A 334 15.62 3.22 4.77
C ALA A 334 15.31 1.73 4.97
N PHE A 335 14.86 1.10 3.89
CA PHE A 335 14.61 -0.33 3.80
C PHE A 335 15.42 -0.93 2.66
N TYR A 336 16.40 -1.78 2.97
CA TYR A 336 17.26 -2.44 2.00
C TYR A 336 16.83 -3.89 1.85
N TYR A 337 16.92 -4.43 0.65
CA TYR A 337 16.56 -5.82 0.40
C TYR A 337 17.37 -6.45 -0.73
N THR A 338 17.35 -7.77 -0.73
CA THR A 338 17.80 -8.63 -1.81
C THR A 338 16.78 -9.72 -2.05
N SER A 339 16.60 -10.13 -3.30
CA SER A 339 15.71 -11.24 -3.64
C SER A 339 16.27 -12.12 -4.75
N VAL A 340 15.86 -13.38 -4.71
CA VAL A 340 16.07 -14.36 -5.77
C VAL A 340 14.70 -14.83 -6.25
N SER A 341 14.48 -14.76 -7.54
CA SER A 341 13.26 -15.21 -8.20
C SER A 341 13.59 -16.22 -9.29
N TYR A 342 12.73 -17.21 -9.47
CA TYR A 342 12.82 -18.18 -10.56
C TYR A 342 11.44 -18.33 -11.19
N ASP A 343 11.34 -18.07 -12.50
CA ASP A 343 10.13 -18.21 -13.30
C ASP A 343 10.32 -19.38 -14.29
N PHE A 344 9.31 -20.24 -14.44
CA PHE A 344 9.35 -21.40 -15.34
C PHE A 344 8.01 -21.71 -16.00
#